data_AF-A0A2D5SCL5-F1
#
_entry.id   AF-A0A2D5SCL5-F1
#
_cell.length_a   1.000
_cell.length_b   1.000
_cell.length_c   1.000
_cell.angle_alpha   90.00
_cell.angle_beta   90.00
_cell.angle_gamma   90.00
#
_symmetry.space_group_name_H-M   'P 1'
#
loop_
_entity.id
_entity.type
_entity.pdbx_description
1 polymer ?
#
loop_
_entity_poly.entity_id
_entity_poly.type
_entity_poly.pdbx_seq_one_letter_code
_entity_poly.pdbx_strand_id
1 'polypeptide(L)'
;MLGRRAGHGCQSDHSLIVLPFKEEILMRRILCALLLGIALTSNVGCLLPIYSGEPSHRAQQLIFTSEDLRTILMEWERFWFLDQPSHMSPQRVHGGVI
;
A
#
# COMPACT_ATOMS: atom_id res chain seq x y z
N MET A 1 74.09 14.22 12.38
CA MET A 1 73.72 14.11 10.95
C MET A 1 72.34 13.50 10.86
N LEU A 2 71.47 14.13 10.09
CA LEU A 2 70.01 13.93 9.99
C LEU A 2 69.56 12.51 9.59
N GLY A 3 68.34 12.14 9.99
CA GLY A 3 67.39 11.60 9.01
C GLY A 3 66.36 10.56 9.46
N ARG A 4 65.08 11.00 9.48
CA ARG A 4 63.83 10.25 9.17
C ARG A 4 63.41 9.15 10.17
N ARG A 5 62.13 8.86 10.46
CA ARG A 5 60.84 9.09 9.78
C ARG A 5 59.75 9.35 10.82
N ALA A 6 58.92 10.36 10.58
CA ALA A 6 57.58 10.42 11.10
C ALA A 6 56.76 9.28 10.45
N GLY A 7 56.05 8.52 11.26
CA GLY A 7 55.19 7.45 10.79
C GLY A 7 54.26 6.98 11.89
N HIS A 8 52.99 6.86 11.51
CA HIS A 8 51.87 6.18 12.18
C HIS A 8 50.91 7.04 12.99
N GLY A 9 49.81 7.40 12.31
CA GLY A 9 48.49 7.01 12.80
C GLY A 9 47.66 8.08 13.48
N CYS A 10 47.23 9.10 12.73
CA CYS A 10 46.00 9.81 13.07
C CYS A 10 44.85 9.17 12.26
N GLN A 11 44.24 8.14 12.85
CA GLN A 11 43.02 7.45 12.43
C GLN A 11 42.27 7.30 13.76
N SER A 12 41.19 7.99 14.07
CA SER A 12 39.90 7.99 13.39
C SER A 12 38.96 8.92 14.15
N ASP A 13 38.54 10.05 13.60
CA ASP A 13 37.44 10.87 14.15
C ASP A 13 36.67 11.63 13.04
N HIS A 14 36.51 11.00 11.87
CA HIS A 14 35.70 11.56 10.76
C HIS A 14 34.34 10.86 10.56
N SER A 15 34.03 9.82 11.35
CA SER A 15 32.81 9.01 11.19
C SER A 15 31.55 9.68 11.74
N LEU A 16 31.64 10.64 12.66
CA LEU A 16 30.47 11.28 13.27
C LEU A 16 29.86 12.42 12.42
N ILE A 17 30.60 13.00 11.46
CA ILE A 17 30.12 14.11 10.61
C ILE A 17 29.39 13.59 9.36
N VAL A 18 29.65 12.35 8.92
CA VAL A 18 29.00 11.77 7.71
C VAL A 18 27.59 11.26 7.99
N LEU A 19 27.27 10.92 9.24
CA LEU A 19 25.94 10.46 9.65
C LEU A 19 24.82 11.49 9.40
N PRO A 20 24.94 12.77 9.79
CA PRO A 20 23.87 13.75 9.53
C PRO A 20 23.68 14.05 8.04
N PHE A 21 24.73 13.95 7.21
CA PHE A 21 24.61 14.21 5.76
C PHE A 21 24.08 13.00 4.97
N LYS A 22 24.39 11.78 5.42
CA LYS A 22 23.93 10.55 4.76
C LYS A 22 22.43 10.33 4.92
N GLU A 23 21.84 10.70 6.06
CA GLU A 23 20.39 10.54 6.30
C GLU A 23 19.54 11.45 5.41
N GLU A 24 19.95 12.68 5.11
CA GLU A 24 19.22 13.60 4.23
C GLU A 24 19.10 13.09 2.78
N ILE A 25 20.18 12.50 2.24
CA ILE A 25 20.18 11.87 0.90
C ILE A 25 19.33 10.59 0.93
N LEU A 26 19.38 9.84 2.02
CA LEU A 26 18.65 8.58 2.19
C LEU A 26 17.13 8.85 2.29
N MET A 27 16.73 9.91 2.99
CA MET A 27 15.32 10.29 3.17
C MET A 27 14.68 10.76 1.87
N ARG A 28 15.38 11.58 1.06
CA ARG A 28 14.94 11.96 -0.29
C ARG A 28 14.82 10.76 -1.22
N ARG A 29 15.76 9.81 -1.16
CA ARG A 29 15.73 8.59 -1.97
C ARG A 29 14.60 7.65 -1.57
N ILE A 30 14.34 7.48 -0.28
CA ILE A 30 13.19 6.71 0.21
C ILE A 30 11.89 7.35 -0.26
N LEU A 31 11.76 8.68 -0.13
CA LEU A 31 10.55 9.38 -0.53
C LEU A 31 10.30 9.26 -2.03
N CYS A 32 11.33 9.40 -2.87
CA CYS A 32 11.23 9.14 -4.31
C CYS A 32 10.87 7.69 -4.63
N ALA A 33 11.48 6.71 -3.95
CA ALA A 33 11.18 5.29 -4.15
C ALA A 33 9.74 4.95 -3.74
N LEU A 34 9.25 5.55 -2.66
CA LEU A 34 7.89 5.35 -2.16
C LEU A 34 6.87 6.01 -3.10
N LEU A 35 7.14 7.22 -3.60
CA LEU A 35 6.33 7.85 -4.63
C LEU A 35 6.28 7.04 -5.91
N LEU A 36 7.42 6.56 -6.41
CA LEU A 36 7.46 5.67 -7.57
C LEU A 36 6.73 4.35 -7.31
N GLY A 37 6.87 3.79 -6.11
CA GLY A 37 6.16 2.59 -5.69
C GLY A 37 4.64 2.77 -5.75
N ILE A 38 4.10 3.84 -5.16
CA ILE A 38 2.66 4.17 -5.20
C ILE A 38 2.19 4.44 -6.64
N ALA A 39 2.99 5.15 -7.43
CA ALA A 39 2.66 5.43 -8.82
C ALA A 39 2.59 4.15 -9.67
N LEU A 40 3.48 3.18 -9.44
CA LEU A 40 3.48 1.91 -10.17
C LEU A 40 2.34 0.99 -9.71
N THR A 41 2.06 0.90 -8.40
CA THR A 41 0.99 0.03 -7.89
C THR A 41 -0.42 0.53 -8.26
N SER A 42 -0.61 1.84 -8.35
CA SER A 42 -1.90 2.41 -8.79
C SER A 42 -2.18 2.20 -10.28
N ASN A 43 -1.16 2.02 -11.12
CA ASN A 43 -1.29 1.90 -12.57
C ASN A 43 -1.20 0.46 -13.11
N VAL A 44 -1.17 -0.56 -12.24
CA VAL A 44 -1.04 -1.97 -12.65
C VAL A 44 -2.15 -2.40 -13.62
N GLY A 45 -3.36 -1.88 -13.45
CA GLY A 45 -4.51 -2.17 -14.33
C GLY A 45 -4.40 -1.60 -15.75
N CYS A 46 -3.52 -0.62 -15.98
CA CYS A 46 -3.30 -0.01 -17.30
C CYS A 46 -2.26 -0.77 -18.14
N LEU A 47 -1.33 -1.47 -17.47
CA LEU A 47 -0.18 -2.11 -18.12
C LEU A 47 -0.42 -3.60 -18.42
N LEU A 48 -1.32 -4.24 -17.67
CA LEU A 48 -1.60 -5.67 -17.81
C LEU A 48 -3.09 -5.90 -18.09
N PRO A 49 -3.44 -6.60 -19.20
CA PRO A 49 -4.81 -7.01 -19.43
C PRO A 49 -5.21 -8.05 -18.39
N ILE A 50 -6.17 -7.71 -17.52
CA ILE A 50 -6.70 -8.59 -16.47
C ILE A 50 -7.62 -9.70 -17.03
N TYR A 51 -8.22 -9.48 -18.19
CA TYR A 51 -9.17 -10.40 -18.82
C TYR A 51 -8.60 -11.06 -20.06
N SER A 52 -9.18 -12.20 -20.40
CA SER A 52 -8.83 -12.96 -21.60
C SER A 52 -9.09 -12.17 -22.90
N GLY A 53 -8.28 -12.46 -23.91
CA GLY A 53 -8.40 -11.88 -25.26
C GLY A 53 -9.64 -12.37 -26.01
N GLU A 54 -10.09 -13.59 -25.71
CA GLU A 54 -11.21 -14.24 -26.37
C GLU A 54 -12.55 -13.69 -25.83
N PRO A 55 -13.48 -13.28 -26.71
CA PRO A 55 -14.70 -12.57 -26.31
C PRO A 55 -15.68 -13.41 -25.47
N SER A 56 -15.80 -14.72 -25.72
CA SER A 56 -16.74 -15.57 -24.98
C SER A 56 -16.32 -15.76 -23.51
N HIS A 57 -15.03 -16.01 -23.26
CA HIS A 57 -14.45 -16.09 -21.94
C HIS A 57 -14.42 -14.73 -21.23
N ARG A 58 -14.13 -13.64 -21.96
CA ARG A 58 -14.16 -12.29 -21.39
C ARG A 58 -15.54 -11.89 -20.89
N ALA A 59 -16.60 -12.18 -21.65
CA ALA A 59 -17.96 -11.86 -21.23
C ALA A 59 -18.32 -12.55 -19.91
N GLN A 60 -17.97 -13.83 -19.77
CA GLN A 60 -18.19 -14.58 -18.54
C GLN A 60 -17.39 -14.00 -17.35
N GLN A 61 -16.12 -13.65 -17.56
CA GLN A 61 -15.27 -13.02 -16.54
C GLN A 61 -15.87 -11.69 -16.06
N LEU A 62 -16.35 -10.84 -16.98
CA LEU A 62 -16.98 -9.56 -16.65
C LEU A 62 -18.28 -9.72 -15.87
N ILE A 63 -19.10 -10.73 -16.21
CA ILE A 63 -20.34 -11.02 -15.47
C ILE A 63 -20.01 -11.35 -14.01
N PHE A 64 -19.09 -12.29 -13.77
CA PHE A 64 -18.70 -12.67 -12.41
C PHE A 64 -18.08 -11.51 -11.63
N THR A 65 -17.14 -10.78 -12.22
CA THR A 65 -16.57 -9.59 -11.58
C THR A 65 -17.64 -8.56 -11.23
N SER A 66 -18.62 -8.33 -12.11
CA SER A 66 -19.68 -7.35 -11.84
C SER A 66 -20.56 -7.77 -10.66
N GLU A 67 -20.80 -9.07 -10.49
CA GLU A 67 -21.56 -9.61 -9.37
C GLU A 67 -20.78 -9.46 -8.07
N ASP A 68 -19.51 -9.86 -8.05
CA ASP A 68 -18.64 -9.73 -6.88
C ASP A 68 -18.53 -8.26 -6.41
N LEU A 69 -18.44 -7.31 -7.34
CA LEU A 69 -18.41 -5.87 -7.02
C LEU A 69 -19.71 -5.36 -6.39
N ARG A 70 -20.87 -5.91 -6.77
CA ARG A 70 -22.15 -5.59 -6.12
C ARG A 70 -22.20 -6.17 -4.71
N THR A 71 -21.70 -7.39 -4.52
CA THR A 71 -21.67 -8.05 -3.21
C THR A 71 -20.72 -7.36 -2.23
N ILE A 72 -19.59 -6.83 -2.70
CA ILE A 72 -18.63 -6.09 -1.86
C ILE A 72 -19.28 -4.93 -1.09
N LEU A 73 -20.26 -4.24 -1.66
CA LEU A 73 -20.94 -3.14 -0.97
C LEU A 73 -21.71 -3.62 0.26
N MET A 74 -22.44 -4.73 0.12
CA MET A 74 -23.17 -5.34 1.23
C MET A 74 -22.20 -5.83 2.31
N GLU A 75 -21.06 -6.40 1.90
CA GLU A 75 -20.04 -6.85 2.85
C GLU A 75 -19.32 -5.68 3.53
N TRP A 76 -19.17 -4.53 2.87
CA TRP A 76 -18.58 -3.33 3.46
C TRP A 76 -19.40 -2.80 4.64
N GLU A 77 -20.73 -2.74 4.48
CA GLU A 77 -21.66 -2.36 5.55
C GLU A 77 -21.59 -3.35 6.72
N ARG A 78 -21.44 -4.64 6.40
CA ARG A 78 -21.27 -5.69 7.41
C ARG A 78 -19.94 -5.61 8.14
N PHE A 79 -18.83 -5.35 7.44
CA PHE A 79 -17.48 -5.26 8.03
C PHE A 79 -17.40 -4.15 9.08
N TRP A 80 -18.02 -3.01 8.79
CA TRP A 80 -18.07 -1.89 9.71
C TRP A 80 -19.25 -1.95 10.70
N PHE A 81 -19.99 -3.07 10.73
CA PHE A 81 -21.15 -3.28 11.59
C PHE A 81 -22.23 -2.19 11.47
N LEU A 82 -22.37 -1.54 10.30
CA LEU A 82 -23.42 -0.55 10.07
C LEU A 82 -24.82 -1.19 10.00
N ASP A 83 -24.90 -2.48 9.68
CA ASP A 83 -26.14 -3.26 9.65
C ASP A 83 -26.49 -3.90 11.01
N GLN A 84 -25.88 -3.45 12.11
CA GLN A 84 -26.23 -3.95 13.44
C GLN A 84 -27.59 -3.38 13.90
N PRO A 85 -28.57 -4.23 14.24
CA PRO A 85 -29.86 -3.74 14.72
C PRO A 85 -29.68 -2.93 16.02
N SER A 86 -30.21 -1.71 16.05
CA SER A 86 -30.16 -0.87 17.25
C SER A 86 -30.92 -1.54 18.40
N HIS A 87 -30.28 -1.75 19.54
CA HIS A 87 -30.95 -2.31 20.73
C HIS A 87 -31.93 -1.34 21.43
N MET A 88 -32.05 -0.10 20.95
CA MET A 88 -32.89 0.95 21.56
C MET A 88 -34.25 1.16 20.86
N SER A 89 -34.51 0.47 19.75
CA SER A 89 -35.84 0.42 19.15
C SER A 89 -36.14 -1.03 18.77
N PRO A 90 -37.34 -1.57 19.07
CA PRO A 90 -37.71 -2.89 18.58
C PRO A 90 -37.84 -2.83 17.05
N GLN A 91 -36.74 -3.10 16.36
CA GLN A 91 -36.73 -3.23 14.91
C GLN A 91 -37.51 -4.47 14.51
N ARG A 92 -38.58 -4.25 13.74
CA ARG A 92 -39.47 -5.25 13.15
C ARG A 92 -38.74 -6.02 12.05
N VAL A 93 -37.83 -6.90 12.42
CA VAL A 93 -37.26 -7.83 11.45
C VAL A 93 -38.26 -8.97 11.24
N HIS A 94 -39.06 -8.82 10.17
CA HIS A 94 -39.91 -9.82 9.53
C HIS A 94 -41.27 -10.12 10.22
N GLY A 95 -42.33 -9.46 9.73
CA GLY A 95 -43.66 -10.07 9.62
C GLY A 95 -44.71 -9.87 10.72
N GLY A 96 -44.48 -9.04 11.74
CA GLY A 96 -45.54 -8.79 12.74
C GLY A 96 -45.38 -7.46 13.46
N VAL A 97 -46.42 -6.62 13.39
CA VAL A 97 -46.69 -5.38 14.16
C VAL A 97 -47.21 -5.73 15.57
N ILE A 98 -46.69 -5.14 16.65
CA ILE A 98 -47.37 -4.30 17.66
C ILE A 98 -47.41 -2.79 17.38
#